data_AF-A0A554LFP6-F1
#
_entry.id   AF-A0A554LFP6-F1
#
_cell.length_a   1.000
_cell.length_b   1.000
_cell.length_c   1.000
_cell.angle_alpha   90.00
_cell.angle_beta   90.00
_cell.angle_gamma   90.00
#
_symmetry.space_group_name_H-M   'P 1'
#
loop_
_entity.id
_entity.type
_entity.pdbx_description
1 polymer ?
#
loop_
_entity_poly.entity_id
_entity_poly.type
_entity_poly.pdbx_seq_one_letter_code
_entity_poly.pdbx_strand_id
1 'polypeptide(L)'
;MLNFAALVPHPPIIIPEVGKEETKRVKKTITAMEKLADDLKKSNPETIIVISPHGLIYPDRINICDMRRLVGSLSQLGDISLKLELTNDLELGSMISKKAEKNDVQTILYDNGEAKYELDHGTVVQCLNAFSKLSTAWERFPCRSNRCAVIASASAG
;
A
#
# COMPACT_ATOMS: atom_id res chain seq x y z
N MET A 1 -10.98 -5.29 -14.32
CA MET A 1 -10.67 -4.16 -15.24
C MET A 1 -9.92 -3.12 -14.44
N LEU A 2 -8.84 -2.54 -14.98
CA LEU A 2 -8.17 -1.41 -14.35
C LEU A 2 -9.03 -0.16 -14.56
N ASN A 3 -9.47 0.49 -13.48
CA ASN A 3 -10.37 1.65 -13.53
C ASN A 3 -9.80 2.89 -12.83
N PHE A 4 -8.64 2.77 -12.16
CA PHE A 4 -7.98 3.84 -11.46
C PHE A 4 -6.48 3.57 -11.37
N ALA A 5 -5.66 4.62 -11.46
CA ALA A 5 -4.23 4.57 -11.24
C ALA A 5 -3.76 5.91 -10.67
N ALA A 6 -2.82 5.87 -9.73
CA ALA A 6 -2.27 7.06 -9.12
C ALA A 6 -0.82 6.85 -8.72
N LEU A 7 -0.05 7.95 -8.75
CA LEU A 7 1.29 8.02 -8.16
C LEU A 7 1.20 8.95 -6.96
N VAL A 8 1.62 8.46 -5.80
CA VAL A 8 1.48 9.19 -4.53
C VAL A 8 2.81 9.30 -3.79
N PRO A 9 3.10 10.47 -3.18
CA PRO A 9 4.21 10.57 -2.25
C PRO A 9 3.86 9.84 -0.95
N HIS A 10 4.89 9.34 -0.26
CA HIS A 10 4.75 8.69 1.05
C HIS A 10 5.62 9.22 2.20
N PRO A 11 5.95 10.53 2.26
CA PRO A 11 6.70 11.04 3.39
C PRO A 11 5.83 11.00 4.66
N PRO A 12 6.31 10.44 5.77
CA PRO A 12 5.50 10.32 6.98
C PRO A 12 4.93 11.63 7.54
N ILE A 13 5.55 12.77 7.21
CA ILE A 13 5.15 14.13 7.63
C ILE A 13 3.73 14.53 7.20
N ILE A 14 3.13 13.83 6.23
CA ILE A 14 1.75 14.07 5.79
C ILE A 14 0.71 13.49 6.75
N ILE A 15 1.13 12.59 7.65
CA ILE A 15 0.27 12.02 8.70
C ILE A 15 0.20 13.01 9.86
N PRO A 16 -0.99 13.48 10.29
CA PRO A 16 -1.13 14.48 11.34
C PRO A 16 -0.39 14.15 12.64
N GLU A 17 -0.48 12.89 13.07
CA GLU A 17 0.14 12.38 14.30
C GLU A 17 1.67 12.38 14.23
N VAL A 18 2.24 12.22 13.02
CA VAL A 18 3.69 12.25 12.77
C VAL A 18 4.18 13.69 12.56
N GLY A 19 3.57 14.40 11.61
CA GLY A 19 4.03 15.71 11.15
C GLY A 19 3.69 16.84 12.13
N LYS A 20 2.63 16.72 12.93
CA LYS A 20 2.16 17.74 13.88
C LYS A 20 2.12 19.13 13.22
N GLU A 21 2.84 20.11 13.78
CA GLU A 21 2.94 21.47 13.23
C GLU A 21 3.57 21.53 11.83
N GLU A 22 4.46 20.59 11.49
CA GLU A 22 5.13 20.56 10.19
C GLU A 22 4.20 20.19 9.04
N THR A 23 3.02 19.61 9.32
CA THR A 23 1.98 19.36 8.31
C THR A 23 1.58 20.65 7.57
N LYS A 24 1.70 21.81 8.22
CA LYS A 24 1.45 23.14 7.62
C LYS A 24 2.32 23.39 6.39
N ARG A 25 3.54 22.85 6.37
CA ARG A 25 4.49 23.00 5.25
C ARG A 25 4.09 22.17 4.03
N VAL A 26 3.35 21.08 4.24
CA VAL A 26 2.93 20.13 3.20
C VAL A 26 1.41 20.15 2.97
N LYS A 27 0.72 21.21 3.39
CA LYS A 27 -0.74 21.34 3.29
C LYS A 27 -1.28 21.07 1.88
N LYS A 28 -0.60 21.56 0.84
CA LYS A 28 -0.99 21.32 -0.56
C LYS A 28 -0.96 19.83 -0.93
N THR A 29 0.06 19.11 -0.46
CA THR A 29 0.19 17.66 -0.66
C THR A 29 -0.91 16.91 0.07
N ILE A 30 -1.20 17.27 1.32
CA ILE A 30 -2.28 16.67 2.10
C ILE A 30 -3.62 16.87 1.37
N THR A 31 -3.96 18.10 0.96
CA THR A 31 -5.21 18.37 0.24
C THR A 31 -5.31 17.62 -1.10
N ALA A 32 -4.20 17.46 -1.83
CA ALA A 32 -4.19 16.67 -3.06
C ALA A 32 -4.44 15.17 -2.80
N MET A 33 -3.84 14.64 -1.73
CA MET A 33 -4.03 13.25 -1.30
C MET A 33 -5.46 13.00 -0.83
N GLU A 34 -6.06 13.93 -0.10
CA GLU A 34 -7.48 13.86 0.30
C GLU A 34 -8.41 13.79 -0.90
N LYS A 35 -8.17 14.62 -1.93
CA LYS A 35 -8.96 14.59 -3.16
C LYS A 35 -8.79 13.25 -3.90
N LEU A 36 -7.55 12.74 -3.96
CA LEU A 36 -7.26 11.45 -4.57
C LEU A 36 -8.01 10.32 -3.86
N ALA A 37 -8.06 10.34 -2.53
CA ALA A 37 -8.80 9.36 -1.75
C ALA A 37 -10.30 9.37 -2.09
N ASP A 38 -10.89 10.56 -2.25
CA ASP A 38 -12.28 10.71 -2.68
C ASP A 38 -12.51 10.17 -4.09
N ASP A 39 -11.61 10.44 -5.02
CA ASP A 39 -11.72 9.97 -6.41
C ASP A 39 -11.52 8.45 -6.53
N LEU A 40 -10.58 7.89 -5.76
CA LEU A 40 -10.40 6.45 -5.63
C LEU A 40 -11.65 5.78 -5.08
N LYS A 41 -12.24 6.34 -4.01
CA LYS A 41 -13.47 5.82 -3.41
C LYS A 41 -14.64 5.81 -4.41
N LYS A 42 -14.78 6.86 -5.23
CA LYS A 42 -15.79 6.91 -6.30
C LYS A 42 -15.54 5.86 -7.39
N SER A 43 -14.28 5.55 -7.70
CA SER A 43 -13.93 4.50 -8.66
C SER A 43 -14.29 3.09 -8.18
N ASN A 44 -14.49 2.91 -6.87
CA ASN A 44 -14.99 1.70 -6.21
C ASN A 44 -14.27 0.41 -6.68
N PRO A 45 -12.93 0.31 -6.53
CA PRO A 45 -12.18 -0.84 -6.98
C PRO A 45 -12.47 -2.08 -6.12
N GLU A 46 -12.37 -3.26 -6.75
CA GLU A 46 -12.54 -4.55 -6.06
C GLU A 46 -11.27 -5.05 -5.38
N THR A 47 -10.09 -4.63 -5.87
CA THR A 47 -8.77 -4.90 -5.30
C THR A 47 -7.86 -3.72 -5.65
N ILE A 48 -7.01 -3.30 -4.73
CA ILE A 48 -5.98 -2.26 -4.96
C ILE A 48 -4.63 -2.93 -5.06
N ILE A 49 -3.86 -2.60 -6.09
CA ILE A 49 -2.47 -3.03 -6.23
C ILE A 49 -1.58 -1.89 -5.72
N VAL A 50 -0.76 -2.16 -4.72
CA VAL A 50 0.24 -1.21 -4.20
C VAL A 50 1.60 -1.63 -4.73
N ILE A 51 2.24 -0.74 -5.48
CA ILE A 51 3.60 -0.90 -5.96
C ILE A 51 4.50 0.00 -5.14
N SER A 52 5.40 -0.60 -4.37
CA SER A 52 6.31 0.13 -3.49
C SER A 52 7.76 -0.21 -3.84
N PRO A 53 8.67 0.79 -3.83
CA PRO A 53 10.10 0.54 -3.84
C PRO A 53 10.60 0.09 -2.46
N HIS A 54 9.73 -0.02 -1.46
CA HIS A 54 10.06 -0.55 -0.15
C HIS A 54 9.60 -2.00 -0.04
N GLY A 55 10.37 -2.82 0.67
CA GLY A 55 10.15 -4.26 0.81
C GLY A 55 11.40 -5.06 0.40
N LEU A 56 11.22 -6.36 0.18
CA LEU A 56 12.29 -7.22 -0.31
C LEU A 56 12.47 -7.00 -1.81
N ILE A 57 13.56 -6.33 -2.14
CA ILE A 57 13.96 -6.02 -3.51
C ILE A 57 14.98 -7.06 -3.96
N TYR A 58 14.73 -7.66 -5.11
CA TYR A 58 15.70 -8.50 -5.80
C TYR A 58 16.19 -7.75 -7.06
N PRO A 59 17.49 -7.87 -7.40
CA PRO A 59 18.04 -7.18 -8.57
C PRO A 59 17.57 -7.78 -9.90
N ASP A 60 17.14 -9.04 -9.90
CA ASP A 60 16.85 -9.82 -11.11
C ASP A 60 15.38 -10.17 -11.29
N ARG A 61 14.51 -9.84 -10.33
CA ARG A 61 13.10 -10.23 -10.34
C ARG A 61 12.21 -9.29 -9.52
N ILE A 62 10.93 -9.24 -9.89
CA ILE A 62 9.90 -8.50 -9.16
C ILE A 62 9.36 -9.39 -8.03
N ASN A 63 9.22 -8.81 -6.84
CA ASN A 63 8.65 -9.50 -5.70
C ASN A 63 7.15 -9.22 -5.57
N ILE A 64 6.35 -10.28 -5.49
CA ILE A 64 4.92 -10.23 -5.25
C ILE A 64 4.66 -10.92 -3.91
N CYS A 65 4.08 -10.21 -2.95
CA CYS A 65 3.76 -10.79 -1.65
C CYS A 65 2.67 -11.85 -1.81
N ASP A 66 2.93 -13.08 -1.37
CA ASP A 66 2.01 -14.22 -1.40
C ASP A 66 1.51 -14.62 0.00
N MET A 67 1.54 -13.66 0.93
CA MET A 67 1.09 -13.86 2.31
C MET A 67 -0.32 -13.30 2.53
N ARG A 68 -1.21 -14.08 3.14
CA ARG A 68 -2.64 -13.74 3.26
C ARG A 68 -2.92 -12.50 4.10
N ARG A 69 -2.21 -12.33 5.22
CA ARG A 69 -2.44 -11.22 6.16
C ARG A 69 -1.31 -10.20 6.05
N LEU A 70 -1.68 -8.95 5.80
CA LEU A 70 -0.76 -7.83 5.74
C LEU A 70 -1.01 -6.94 6.94
N VAL A 71 0.02 -6.66 7.73
CA VAL A 71 -0.06 -5.84 8.93
C VAL A 71 0.94 -4.71 8.85
N GLY A 72 0.51 -3.49 9.14
CA GLY A 72 1.35 -2.30 9.16
C GLY A 72 1.16 -1.51 10.45
N SER A 73 2.18 -0.79 10.88
CA SER A 73 2.13 0.08 12.06
C SER A 73 3.00 1.31 11.83
N LEU A 74 2.54 2.48 12.31
CA LEU A 74 3.36 3.69 12.37
C LEU A 74 4.06 3.87 13.72
N SER A 75 4.03 2.86 14.60
CA SER A 75 4.62 2.92 15.94
C SER A 75 6.14 3.16 15.97
N GLN A 76 6.85 2.95 14.85
CA GLN A 76 8.28 3.28 14.78
C GLN A 76 8.52 4.78 14.56
N LEU A 77 7.48 5.56 14.26
CA LEU A 77 7.53 7.00 14.03
C LEU A 77 7.12 7.81 15.28
N GLY A 78 6.99 7.15 16.43
CA GLY A 78 6.62 7.76 17.71
C GLY A 78 5.52 6.99 18.42
N ASP A 79 4.89 7.63 19.42
CA ASP A 79 3.77 7.06 20.19
C ASP A 79 2.46 7.13 19.39
N ILE A 80 2.46 6.48 18.23
CA ILE A 80 1.33 6.43 17.29
C ILE A 80 0.78 5.02 17.33
N SER A 81 -0.40 4.88 17.92
CA SER A 81 -1.11 3.60 18.07
C SER A 81 -1.85 3.16 16.80
N LEU A 82 -1.41 3.63 15.63
CA LEU A 82 -2.07 3.39 14.37
C LEU A 82 -1.59 2.08 13.75
N LYS A 83 -2.54 1.16 13.55
CA LYS A 83 -2.33 -0.16 12.95
C LYS A 83 -3.23 -0.31 11.73
N LEU A 84 -2.68 -0.94 10.70
CA LEU A 84 -3.37 -1.29 9.46
C LEU A 84 -3.35 -2.81 9.33
N GLU A 85 -4.50 -3.42 9.06
CA GLU A 85 -4.61 -4.85 8.75
C GLU A 85 -5.42 -5.03 7.46
N LEU A 86 -4.85 -5.73 6.49
CA LEU A 86 -5.44 -5.99 5.18
C LEU A 86 -5.38 -7.47 4.84
N THR A 87 -6.33 -7.90 4.01
CA THR A 87 -6.30 -9.24 3.40
C THR A 87 -5.69 -9.15 2.01
N ASN A 88 -4.67 -9.97 1.74
CA ASN A 88 -4.01 -10.01 0.45
C ASN A 88 -4.85 -10.75 -0.59
N ASP A 89 -4.85 -10.28 -1.84
CA ASP A 89 -5.45 -10.95 -2.98
C ASP A 89 -4.45 -11.92 -3.65
N LEU A 90 -4.25 -13.07 -3.02
CA LEU A 90 -3.28 -14.08 -3.47
C LEU A 90 -3.59 -14.62 -4.87
N GLU A 91 -4.87 -14.73 -5.22
CA GLU A 91 -5.29 -15.18 -6.55
C GLU A 91 -4.83 -14.18 -7.61
N LEU A 92 -5.05 -12.89 -7.38
CA LEU A 92 -4.57 -11.84 -8.26
C LEU A 92 -3.03 -11.83 -8.34
N GLY A 93 -2.34 -11.94 -7.20
CA GLY A 93 -0.88 -12.02 -7.15
C GLY A 93 -0.32 -13.18 -8.00
N SER A 94 -0.88 -14.37 -7.85
CA SER A 94 -0.51 -15.56 -8.65
C SER A 94 -0.79 -15.36 -10.15
N MET A 95 -1.92 -14.74 -10.50
CA MET A 95 -2.24 -14.43 -11.90
C MET A 95 -1.25 -13.44 -12.52
N ILE A 96 -0.83 -12.42 -11.76
CA ILE A 96 0.16 -11.44 -12.20
C ILE A 96 1.50 -12.14 -12.44
N SER A 97 1.98 -12.94 -11.49
CA SER A 97 3.23 -13.72 -11.62
C SER A 97 3.22 -14.59 -12.89
N LYS A 98 2.18 -15.40 -13.08
CA LYS A 98 2.04 -16.28 -14.25
C LYS A 98 2.01 -15.50 -15.57
N LYS A 99 1.41 -14.31 -15.58
CA LYS A 99 1.36 -13.48 -16.79
C LYS A 99 2.70 -12.78 -17.04
N ALA A 100 3.38 -12.33 -16.00
CA ALA A 100 4.70 -11.71 -16.09
C ALA A 100 5.75 -12.69 -16.64
N GLU A 101 5.81 -13.91 -16.11
CA GLU A 101 6.74 -14.96 -16.57
C GLU A 101 6.52 -15.32 -18.04
N LYS A 102 5.27 -15.34 -18.51
CA LYS A 102 4.94 -15.54 -19.94
C LYS A 102 5.39 -14.41 -20.86
N ASN A 103 5.77 -13.25 -20.31
CA ASN A 103 6.29 -12.09 -21.03
C ASN A 103 7.76 -11.84 -20.66
N ASP A 104 8.48 -12.87 -20.23
CA ASP A 104 9.91 -12.82 -19.87
C ASP A 104 10.26 -11.84 -18.73
N VAL A 105 9.28 -11.51 -17.87
CA VAL A 105 9.50 -10.74 -16.64
C VAL A 105 9.62 -11.72 -15.47
N GLN A 106 10.81 -11.80 -14.88
CA GLN A 106 11.03 -12.68 -13.73
C GLN A 106 10.29 -12.16 -12.49
N THR A 107 9.56 -13.06 -11.84
CA THR A 107 8.82 -12.79 -10.61
C THR A 107 9.16 -13.80 -9.52
N ILE A 108 8.92 -13.43 -8.27
CA ILE A 108 8.89 -14.35 -7.14
C ILE A 108 7.63 -14.10 -6.32
N LEU A 109 6.92 -15.19 -5.99
CA LEU A 109 5.87 -15.19 -4.98
C LEU A 109 6.55 -15.36 -3.62
N TYR A 110 6.54 -14.30 -2.82
CA TYR A 110 7.23 -14.28 -1.54
C TYR A 110 6.30 -14.67 -0.39
N ASP A 111 6.70 -15.70 0.34
CA ASP A 111 6.14 -16.11 1.62
C ASP A 111 7.31 -16.48 2.54
N ASN A 112 7.32 -15.94 3.76
CA ASN A 112 8.34 -16.23 4.77
C ASN A 112 7.93 -17.32 5.77
N GLY A 113 6.75 -17.92 5.61
CA GLY A 113 6.19 -18.94 6.49
C GLY A 113 5.53 -18.37 7.76
N GLU A 114 5.51 -17.06 7.95
CA GLU A 114 4.89 -16.41 9.10
C GLU A 114 3.37 -16.23 8.92
N ALA A 115 2.66 -16.04 10.03
CA ALA A 115 1.21 -15.85 10.01
C ALA A 115 0.75 -14.49 9.45
N LYS A 116 1.70 -13.55 9.24
CA LYS A 116 1.47 -12.18 8.76
C LYS A 116 2.73 -11.63 8.07
N TYR A 117 2.53 -10.82 7.04
CA TYR A 117 3.56 -9.99 6.44
C TYR A 117 3.54 -8.59 7.07
N GLU A 118 4.69 -8.10 7.50
CA GLU A 118 4.81 -6.73 8.03
C GLU A 118 5.11 -5.75 6.91
N LEU A 119 4.18 -4.82 6.67
CA LEU A 119 4.34 -3.73 5.72
C LEU A 119 5.28 -2.68 6.30
N ASP A 120 6.22 -2.19 5.49
CA ASP A 120 7.08 -1.07 5.86
C ASP A 120 6.30 0.25 5.99
N HIS A 121 6.90 1.24 6.67
CA HIS A 121 6.26 2.54 6.89
C HIS A 121 5.89 3.27 5.62
N GLY A 122 6.67 3.16 4.54
CA GLY A 122 6.37 3.79 3.27
C GLY A 122 5.10 3.21 2.66
N THR A 123 4.98 1.89 2.64
CA THR A 123 3.78 1.18 2.19
C THR A 123 2.58 1.47 3.09
N VAL A 124 2.79 1.57 4.40
CA VAL A 124 1.75 1.93 5.37
C VAL A 124 1.31 3.38 5.18
N VAL A 125 2.22 4.35 5.03
CA VAL A 125 1.88 5.75 4.76
C VAL A 125 1.16 5.92 3.42
N GLN A 126 1.62 5.23 2.37
CA GLN A 126 0.92 5.19 1.07
C GLN A 126 -0.51 4.69 1.23
N CYS A 127 -0.67 3.55 1.91
CA CYS A 127 -1.98 2.99 2.17
C CYS A 127 -2.83 3.99 2.96
N LEU A 128 -2.38 4.40 4.14
CA LEU A 128 -3.18 5.25 5.03
C LEU A 128 -3.61 6.55 4.36
N ASN A 129 -2.70 7.25 3.70
CA ASN A 129 -3.01 8.57 3.17
C ASN A 129 -3.83 8.54 1.86
N ALA A 130 -3.75 7.45 1.08
CA ALA A 130 -4.66 7.24 -0.04
C ALA A 130 -6.08 6.86 0.42
N PHE A 131 -6.24 6.43 1.68
CA PHE A 131 -7.45 5.75 2.16
C PHE A 131 -8.17 6.47 3.32
N SER A 132 -7.58 7.49 3.95
CA SER A 132 -8.15 8.17 5.13
C SER A 132 -8.59 9.62 4.90
N LYS A 133 -9.82 9.77 4.39
CA LYS A 133 -10.80 10.69 4.99
C LYS A 133 -12.01 9.87 5.43
N LEU A 134 -11.82 9.06 6.46
CA LEU A 134 -12.91 8.52 7.23
C LEU A 134 -12.57 8.89 8.67
N SER A 135 -13.43 9.73 9.24
CA SER A 135 -13.81 9.83 10.66
C SER A 135 -12.95 9.05 11.66
N THR A 136 -12.86 9.57 12.87
CA THR A 136 -12.48 8.91 14.13
C THR A 136 -12.96 7.45 14.37
N ALA A 137 -13.68 6.83 13.43
CA ALA A 137 -13.89 5.39 13.27
C ALA A 137 -13.27 4.88 11.93
N TRP A 138 -12.06 4.32 11.99
CA TRP A 138 -11.23 3.88 10.86
C TRP A 138 -11.58 2.48 10.30
N GLU A 139 -12.85 2.18 10.07
CA GLU A 139 -13.29 0.78 9.89
C GLU A 139 -13.17 0.18 8.48
N ARG A 140 -12.88 0.95 7.41
CA ARG A 140 -12.93 0.39 6.04
C ARG A 140 -11.87 0.93 5.07
N PHE A 141 -11.05 0.02 4.54
CA PHE A 141 -10.25 0.22 3.33
C PHE A 141 -11.20 0.52 2.15
N PRO A 142 -10.88 1.45 1.23
CA PRO A 142 -11.77 1.91 0.15
C PRO A 142 -11.93 0.90 -1.00
N CYS A 143 -11.67 -0.37 -0.71
CA CYS A 143 -11.88 -1.50 -1.58
C CYS A 143 -13.18 -2.20 -1.16
N ARG A 144 -14.04 -2.52 -2.13
CA ARG A 144 -15.31 -3.21 -1.87
C ARG A 144 -15.14 -4.52 -1.09
N SER A 145 -13.99 -5.19 -1.26
CA SER A 145 -13.69 -6.50 -0.69
C SER A 145 -12.64 -6.48 0.44
N ASN A 146 -12.16 -5.29 0.86
CA ASN A 146 -11.04 -5.13 1.79
C ASN A 146 -9.74 -5.86 1.34
N ARG A 147 -9.60 -6.13 0.03
CA ARG A 147 -8.44 -6.79 -0.57
C ARG A 147 -7.43 -5.80 -1.13
N CYS A 148 -6.16 -6.10 -0.91
CA CYS A 148 -5.01 -5.40 -1.46
C CYS A 148 -4.05 -6.44 -2.07
N ALA A 149 -3.29 -6.11 -3.10
CA ALA A 149 -2.14 -6.89 -3.54
C ALA A 149 -0.90 -6.01 -3.43
N VAL A 150 0.13 -6.47 -2.72
CA VAL A 150 1.38 -5.72 -2.54
C VAL A 150 2.45 -6.31 -3.45
N ILE A 151 2.99 -5.45 -4.32
CA ILE A 151 4.08 -5.77 -5.22
C ILE A 151 5.25 -4.87 -4.85
N ALA A 152 6.37 -5.47 -4.46
CA ALA A 152 7.62 -4.74 -4.28
C ALA A 152 8.36 -4.73 -5.63
N SER A 153 8.48 -3.56 -6.24
CA SER A 153 9.14 -3.41 -7.53
C SER A 153 10.66 -3.46 -7.36
N ALA A 154 11.34 -4.12 -8.30
CA ALA A 154 12.80 -4.16 -8.39
C ALA A 154 13.39 -2.73 -8.39
N SER A 155 14.55 -2.54 -7.75
CA SER A 155 15.32 -1.32 -7.90
C SER A 155 15.76 -1.21 -9.36
N ALA A 156 15.46 -0.08 -10.01
CA ALA A 156 16.09 0.27 -11.28
C ALA A 156 17.60 0.45 -11.02
N GLY A 157 18.37 -0.60 -11.29
CA GLY A 157 19.82 -0.53 -11.42
C GLY A 157 20.20 -0.13 -12.84
#